data_AF-A0A3Q7JQK2-F1
#
_entry.id   AF-A0A3Q7JQK2-F1
#
_cell.length_a   1.000
_cell.length_b   1.000
_cell.length_c   1.000
_cell.angle_alpha   90.00
_cell.angle_beta   90.00
_cell.angle_gamma   90.00
#
_symmetry.space_group_name_H-M   'P 1'
#
loop_
_entity.id
_entity.type
_entity.pdbx_description
1 polymer ?
#
loop_
_entity_poly.entity_id
_entity_poly.type
_entity_poly.pdbx_seq_one_letter_code
_entity_poly.pdbx_strand_id
1 'polypeptide(L)'
;MANKLLSEMGLPNSIANIFVARNLITAKDVFSLTEFELMELLDVDLAVVTSAMAHISEITCPPYQTALSLLEQRGQNENMAGHLPTSLKGLDNALCGGLPFGVVTELVGPAGIGKTQFCLKLSLLASLPSSYGGLDGSVVYIDTESKFSSRRMIEIGFHSFPEVFQTEGMAQEMAGRILVLRPTSLSEFTDSLQKIKVSLFQHGVKLLIIDSMAALLSGEGAQGPQRQHSLGWHISFINSCRIFTNSCSSDQSSEISKS
;
A
#
# COMPACT_ATOMS: atom_id res chain seq x y z
N MET A 1 9.73 13.82 0.44
CA MET A 1 10.86 14.59 1.01
C MET A 1 11.57 13.88 2.17
N ALA A 2 10.91 13.01 2.94
CA ALA A 2 11.57 12.25 4.02
C ALA A 2 12.72 11.32 3.57
N ASN A 3 12.69 10.81 2.34
CA ASN A 3 13.76 9.97 1.79
C ASN A 3 14.93 10.78 1.16
N LYS A 4 14.95 12.12 1.31
CA LYS A 4 16.03 12.95 0.78
C LYS A 4 17.33 12.62 1.54
N LEU A 5 18.43 12.52 0.79
CA LEU A 5 19.74 12.17 1.34
C LEU A 5 20.31 13.33 2.16
N LEU A 6 20.88 13.04 3.32
CA LEU A 6 21.50 14.04 4.20
C LEU A 6 22.66 14.79 3.51
N SER A 7 23.36 14.12 2.59
CA SER A 7 24.43 14.71 1.77
C SER A 7 23.95 15.87 0.89
N GLU A 8 22.66 15.90 0.54
CA GLU A 8 22.05 16.94 -0.31
C GLU A 8 21.41 18.06 0.51
N MET A 9 21.56 18.04 1.83
CA MET A 9 20.91 18.98 2.75
C MET A 9 21.85 20.07 3.24
N GLY A 10 23.08 20.14 2.73
CA GLY A 10 24.02 21.21 3.07
C GLY A 10 24.40 21.25 4.56
N LEU A 11 24.35 20.11 5.24
CA LEU A 11 24.89 19.97 6.60
C LEU A 11 26.42 20.15 6.58
N PRO A 12 27.03 20.65 7.68
CA PRO A 12 28.48 20.67 7.80
C PRO A 12 29.08 19.28 7.58
N ASN A 13 30.15 19.18 6.79
CA ASN A 13 30.79 17.89 6.46
C ASN A 13 31.18 17.08 7.71
N SER A 14 31.56 17.76 8.80
CA SER A 14 31.87 17.13 10.08
C SER A 14 30.68 16.35 10.64
N ILE A 15 29.47 16.91 10.55
CA ILE A 15 28.23 16.31 11.07
C ILE A 15 27.69 15.28 10.07
N ALA A 16 27.64 15.62 8.77
CA ALA A 16 27.13 14.73 7.72
C ALA A 16 27.91 13.41 7.67
N ASN A 17 29.24 13.46 7.81
CA ASN A 17 30.06 12.25 7.83
C ASN A 17 29.79 11.35 9.04
N ILE A 18 29.46 11.92 10.20
CA ILE A 18 29.13 11.15 11.41
C ILE A 18 27.78 10.44 11.23
N PHE A 19 26.77 11.12 10.68
CA PHE A 19 25.48 10.50 10.35
C PHE A 19 25.65 9.32 9.38
N VAL A 20 26.40 9.51 8.29
CA VAL A 20 26.65 8.45 7.30
C VAL A 20 27.44 7.30 7.92
N ALA A 21 28.43 7.58 8.76
CA ALA A 21 29.22 6.55 9.47
C ALA A 21 28.36 5.68 10.41
N ARG A 22 27.21 6.18 10.87
CA ARG A 22 26.24 5.45 11.70
C ARG A 22 25.05 4.91 10.90
N ASN A 23 25.16 4.84 9.56
CA ASN A 23 24.11 4.39 8.64
C ASN A 23 22.82 5.23 8.66
N LEU A 24 22.90 6.49 9.10
CA LEU A 24 21.81 7.44 8.97
C LEU A 24 22.01 8.21 7.66
N ILE A 25 21.25 7.87 6.63
CA ILE A 25 21.50 8.34 5.26
C ILE A 25 20.42 9.34 4.82
N THR A 26 19.21 9.18 5.32
CA THR A 26 18.04 9.99 4.95
C THR A 26 17.50 10.79 6.11
N ALA A 27 16.74 11.84 5.81
CA ALA A 27 16.03 12.60 6.83
C ALA A 27 15.07 11.73 7.65
N LYS A 28 14.45 10.71 7.03
CA LYS A 28 13.61 9.73 7.72
C LYS A 28 14.39 8.96 8.79
N ASP A 29 15.62 8.55 8.50
CA ASP A 29 16.44 7.80 9.47
C ASP A 29 16.72 8.65 10.71
N VAL A 30 17.02 9.94 10.51
CA VAL A 30 17.24 10.91 11.59
C VAL A 30 15.97 11.13 12.41
N PHE A 31 14.83 11.39 11.75
CA PHE A 31 13.55 11.63 12.43
C PHE A 31 12.91 10.37 13.04
N SER A 32 13.45 9.18 12.77
CA SER A 32 13.01 7.94 13.41
C SER A 32 13.61 7.74 14.81
N LEU A 33 14.55 8.60 15.20
CA LEU A 33 15.23 8.60 16.49
C LEU A 33 14.92 9.90 17.25
N THR A 34 14.96 9.82 18.57
CA THR A 34 14.88 10.98 19.46
C THR A 34 16.20 11.75 19.50
N GLU A 35 16.16 13.02 19.90
CA GLU A 35 17.37 13.85 20.06
C GLU A 35 18.40 13.21 21.00
N PHE A 36 17.95 12.53 22.07
CA PHE A 36 18.84 11.83 23.01
C PHE A 36 19.46 10.56 22.41
N GLU A 37 18.69 9.77 21.67
CA GLU A 37 19.22 8.59 20.97
C GLU A 37 20.24 9.00 19.90
N LEU A 38 20.00 10.10 19.21
CA LEU A 38 20.97 10.66 18.26
C LEU A 38 22.22 11.20 18.95
N MET A 39 22.08 11.84 20.11
CA MET A 39 23.22 12.31 20.91
C MET A 39 24.14 11.14 21.30
N GLU A 40 23.56 10.06 21.82
CA GLU A 40 24.28 8.84 22.21
C GLU A 40 24.85 8.10 20.99
N LEU A 41 24.07 7.98 19.91
CA LEU A 41 24.49 7.28 18.71
C LEU A 41 25.56 8.03 17.92
N LEU A 42 25.55 9.36 17.91
CA LEU A 42 26.52 10.16 17.16
C LEU A 42 27.74 10.52 18.00
N ASP A 43 27.65 10.37 19.34
CA ASP A 43 28.67 10.78 20.31
C ASP A 43 29.00 12.28 20.19
N VAL A 44 27.94 13.10 20.19
CA VAL A 44 28.02 14.57 20.08
C VAL A 44 27.10 15.23 21.09
N ASP A 45 27.35 16.49 21.42
CA ASP A 45 26.49 17.25 22.34
C ASP A 45 25.06 17.45 21.80
N LEU A 46 24.09 17.50 22.71
CA LEU A 46 22.68 17.74 22.38
C LEU A 46 22.48 19.01 21.53
N ALA A 47 23.25 20.07 21.78
CA ALA A 47 23.18 21.31 21.01
C ALA A 47 23.50 21.10 19.52
N VAL A 48 24.44 20.20 19.20
CA VAL A 48 24.81 19.85 17.83
C VAL A 48 23.67 19.07 17.17
N VAL A 49 23.08 18.12 17.90
CA VAL A 49 21.92 17.34 17.41
C VAL A 49 20.72 18.25 17.12
N THR A 50 20.33 19.10 18.07
CA THR A 50 19.19 20.01 17.90
C THR A 50 19.41 20.96 16.72
N SER A 51 20.62 21.51 16.56
CA SER A 51 20.96 22.35 15.40
C SER A 51 20.88 21.58 14.09
N ALA A 52 21.36 20.34 14.03
CA ALA A 52 21.29 19.51 12.84
C ALA A 52 19.84 19.15 12.50
N MET A 53 19.03 18.79 13.50
CA MET A 53 17.61 18.46 13.31
C MET A 53 16.79 19.68 12.85
N ALA A 54 17.06 20.87 13.40
CA ALA A 54 16.42 22.10 12.93
C ALA A 54 16.70 22.35 11.44
N HIS A 55 17.96 22.20 11.02
CA HIS A 55 18.36 22.38 9.63
C HIS A 55 17.76 21.33 8.68
N ILE A 56 17.77 20.05 9.08
CA ILE A 56 17.13 18.96 8.33
C ILE A 56 15.61 19.20 8.23
N SER A 57 15.00 19.69 9.31
CA SER A 57 13.57 20.00 9.38
C SER A 57 13.19 21.14 8.43
N GLU A 58 13.95 22.23 8.40
CA GLU A 58 13.71 23.37 7.50
C GLU A 58 13.70 22.94 6.04
N ILE A 59 14.62 22.06 5.65
CA ILE A 59 14.74 21.56 4.26
C ILE A 59 13.66 20.53 3.92
N THR A 60 13.14 19.79 4.90
CA THR A 60 12.16 18.72 4.68
C THR A 60 10.73 19.12 4.94
N CYS A 61 10.52 20.28 5.57
CA CYS A 61 9.22 20.80 5.89
C CYS A 61 8.38 20.88 4.61
N PRO A 62 7.27 20.14 4.52
CA PRO A 62 6.39 20.25 3.37
C PRO A 62 5.83 21.67 3.30
N PRO A 63 5.67 22.25 2.11
CA PRO A 63 5.13 23.60 1.97
C PRO A 63 3.72 23.68 2.58
N TYR A 64 3.47 24.71 3.38
CA TYR A 64 2.14 25.01 3.89
C TYR A 64 1.23 25.34 2.72
N GLN A 65 0.07 24.70 2.68
CA GLN A 65 -0.95 24.90 1.66
C GLN A 65 -2.28 25.17 2.33
N THR A 66 -3.08 26.06 1.72
CA THR A 66 -4.44 26.32 2.21
C THR A 66 -5.34 25.14 1.86
N ALA A 67 -6.41 24.94 2.63
CA ALA A 67 -7.42 23.93 2.32
C ALA A 67 -8.03 24.15 0.91
N LEU A 68 -8.16 25.42 0.48
CA LEU A 68 -8.62 25.79 -0.85
C LEU A 68 -7.67 25.27 -1.95
N SER A 69 -6.36 25.52 -1.81
CA SER A 69 -5.35 25.03 -2.75
C SER A 69 -5.38 23.51 -2.87
N LEU A 70 -5.61 22.78 -1.77
CA LEU A 70 -5.70 21.32 -1.79
C LEU A 70 -6.97 20.83 -2.50
N LEU A 71 -8.10 21.54 -2.36
CA LEU A 71 -9.35 21.21 -3.05
C LEU A 71 -9.24 21.45 -4.57
N GLU A 72 -8.65 22.56 -4.98
CA GLU A 72 -8.42 22.87 -6.41
C GLU A 72 -7.46 21.87 -7.06
N GLN A 73 -6.40 21.47 -6.35
CA GLN A 73 -5.50 20.39 -6.79
C GLN A 73 -6.22 19.03 -6.89
N ARG A 74 -7.16 18.72 -6.00
CA ARG A 74 -7.97 17.50 -6.10
C ARG A 74 -8.85 17.53 -7.34
N GLY A 75 -9.55 18.62 -7.63
CA GLY A 75 -10.36 18.71 -8.85
C GLY A 75 -9.55 18.51 -10.14
N GLN A 76 -8.27 18.89 -10.15
CA GLN A 76 -7.34 18.61 -11.26
C GLN A 76 -6.86 17.15 -11.28
N ASN A 77 -6.63 16.56 -10.10
CA ASN A 77 -6.14 15.19 -9.93
C ASN A 77 -7.25 14.12 -9.84
N GLU A 78 -8.53 14.49 -9.78
CA GLU A 78 -9.67 13.57 -9.76
C GLU A 78 -9.76 12.76 -11.05
N ASN A 79 -9.22 13.30 -12.15
CA ASN A 79 -9.01 12.55 -13.39
C ASN A 79 -7.83 11.53 -13.31
N MET A 80 -6.95 11.63 -12.31
CA MET A 80 -5.83 10.71 -12.06
C MET A 80 -6.06 9.76 -10.87
N ALA A 81 -6.93 10.10 -9.92
CA ALA A 81 -7.25 9.28 -8.75
C ALA A 81 -8.40 8.33 -9.08
N GLY A 82 -8.10 7.24 -9.79
CA GLY A 82 -9.11 6.24 -10.13
C GLY A 82 -9.67 5.50 -8.90
N HIS A 83 -10.84 4.89 -9.09
CA HIS A 83 -11.51 4.05 -8.11
C HIS A 83 -11.76 2.66 -8.71
N LEU A 84 -11.82 1.63 -7.87
CA LEU A 84 -12.35 0.32 -8.21
C LEU A 84 -13.83 0.28 -7.81
N PRO A 85 -14.78 0.34 -8.76
CA PRO A 85 -16.20 0.23 -8.44
C PRO A 85 -16.49 -1.11 -7.79
N THR A 86 -17.27 -1.11 -6.71
CA THR A 86 -17.64 -2.32 -5.97
C THR A 86 -18.83 -3.05 -6.61
N SER A 87 -19.44 -2.44 -7.65
CA SER A 87 -20.70 -2.84 -8.30
C SER A 87 -21.87 -2.94 -7.32
N LEU A 88 -21.80 -2.13 -6.25
CA LEU A 88 -22.86 -1.95 -5.27
C LEU A 88 -23.19 -0.47 -5.24
N LYS A 89 -24.20 -0.05 -6.02
CA LYS A 89 -24.52 1.38 -6.26
C LYS A 89 -24.55 2.23 -4.98
N GLY A 90 -25.17 1.72 -3.91
CA GLY A 90 -25.23 2.45 -2.64
C GLY A 90 -23.87 2.65 -1.98
N LEU A 91 -23.00 1.63 -2.05
CA LEU A 91 -21.65 1.71 -1.51
C LEU A 91 -20.73 2.56 -2.41
N ASP A 92 -20.82 2.40 -3.73
CA ASP A 92 -20.06 3.20 -4.68
C ASP A 92 -20.39 4.68 -4.54
N ASN A 93 -21.66 5.03 -4.35
CA ASN A 93 -22.08 6.42 -4.08
C ASN A 93 -21.49 6.93 -2.75
N ALA A 94 -21.52 6.11 -1.70
CA ALA A 94 -20.96 6.49 -0.40
C ALA A 94 -19.43 6.66 -0.44
N LEU A 95 -18.75 5.94 -1.34
CA LEU A 95 -17.31 5.98 -1.54
C LEU A 95 -16.89 6.88 -2.72
N CYS A 96 -17.80 7.70 -3.26
CA CYS A 96 -17.52 8.61 -4.38
C CYS A 96 -16.97 7.93 -5.66
N GLY A 97 -17.42 6.72 -5.96
CA GLY A 97 -17.07 5.98 -7.19
C GLY A 97 -16.53 4.56 -6.95
N GLY A 98 -16.22 4.19 -5.71
CA GLY A 98 -15.75 2.86 -5.34
C GLY A 98 -14.56 2.91 -4.38
N LEU A 99 -13.74 1.86 -4.35
CA LEU A 99 -12.54 1.85 -3.53
C LEU A 99 -11.45 2.73 -4.15
N PRO A 100 -10.91 3.73 -3.45
CA PRO A 100 -9.88 4.60 -4.02
C PRO A 100 -8.59 3.82 -4.29
N PHE A 101 -7.88 4.17 -5.35
CA PHE A 101 -6.52 3.65 -5.55
C PHE A 101 -5.52 4.28 -4.58
N GLY A 102 -4.44 3.55 -4.27
CA GLY A 102 -3.37 4.10 -3.45
C GLY A 102 -3.82 4.45 -2.03
N VAL A 103 -4.81 3.75 -1.48
CA VAL A 103 -5.19 3.83 -0.07
C VAL A 103 -5.37 2.44 0.52
N VAL A 104 -5.24 2.34 1.84
CA VAL A 104 -5.62 1.14 2.59
C VAL A 104 -7.08 1.31 2.98
N THR A 105 -7.93 0.37 2.56
CA THR A 105 -9.32 0.31 3.01
C THR A 105 -9.48 -0.84 4.00
N GLU A 106 -9.95 -0.53 5.20
CA GLU A 106 -10.22 -1.53 6.24
C GLU A 106 -11.70 -1.93 6.21
N LEU A 107 -11.97 -3.24 6.15
CA LEU A 107 -13.32 -3.78 6.21
C LEU A 107 -13.58 -4.41 7.59
N VAL A 108 -14.36 -3.72 8.41
CA VAL A 108 -14.65 -4.12 9.81
C VAL A 108 -16.08 -4.63 9.95
N GLY A 109 -16.27 -5.68 10.77
CA GLY A 109 -17.59 -6.17 11.13
C GLY A 109 -17.56 -7.55 11.77
N PRO A 110 -18.69 -8.04 12.32
CA PRO A 110 -18.77 -9.35 12.97
C PRO A 110 -18.50 -10.51 11.99
N ALA A 111 -18.19 -11.69 12.52
CA ALA A 111 -18.05 -12.90 11.72
C ALA A 111 -19.37 -13.20 10.97
N GLY A 112 -19.27 -13.68 9.72
CA GLY A 112 -20.45 -14.04 8.92
C GLY A 112 -21.15 -12.88 8.19
N ILE A 113 -20.79 -11.62 8.42
CA ILE A 113 -21.43 -10.46 7.75
C ILE A 113 -21.09 -10.30 6.25
N GLY A 114 -20.27 -11.21 5.68
CA GLY A 114 -19.95 -11.22 4.25
C GLY A 114 -18.60 -10.60 3.87
N LYS A 115 -17.70 -10.31 4.83
CA LYS A 115 -16.37 -9.73 4.56
C LYS A 115 -15.57 -10.50 3.51
N THR A 116 -15.36 -11.80 3.73
CA THR A 116 -14.68 -12.69 2.77
C THR A 116 -15.38 -12.73 1.41
N GLN A 117 -16.73 -12.70 1.39
CA GLN A 117 -17.49 -12.68 0.13
C GLN A 117 -17.22 -11.39 -0.67
N PHE A 118 -17.13 -10.27 0.03
CA PHE A 118 -16.78 -8.99 -0.57
C PHE A 118 -15.34 -8.99 -1.09
N CYS A 119 -14.38 -9.52 -0.33
CA CYS A 119 -12.99 -9.70 -0.77
C CYS A 119 -12.86 -10.55 -2.05
N LEU A 120 -13.59 -11.67 -2.13
CA LEU A 120 -13.63 -12.51 -3.35
C LEU A 120 -14.22 -11.75 -4.54
N LYS A 121 -15.30 -10.98 -4.33
CA LYS A 121 -15.92 -10.16 -5.38
C LYS A 121 -14.97 -9.06 -5.89
N LEU A 122 -14.28 -8.37 -4.98
CA LEU A 122 -13.28 -7.36 -5.33
C LEU A 122 -12.10 -7.95 -6.10
N SER A 123 -11.70 -9.18 -5.75
CA SER A 123 -10.65 -9.89 -6.49
C SER A 123 -11.03 -10.10 -7.95
N LEU A 124 -12.29 -10.47 -8.22
CA LEU A 124 -12.81 -10.58 -9.58
C LEU A 124 -12.89 -9.23 -10.27
N LEU A 125 -13.44 -8.21 -9.61
CA LEU A 125 -13.56 -6.87 -10.19
C LEU A 125 -12.19 -6.30 -10.61
N ALA A 126 -11.17 -6.47 -9.78
CA ALA A 126 -9.82 -6.03 -10.13
C ALA A 126 -9.20 -6.85 -11.27
N SER A 127 -9.55 -8.14 -11.40
CA SER A 127 -9.01 -9.00 -12.46
C SER A 127 -9.73 -8.90 -13.80
N LEU A 128 -10.99 -8.44 -13.79
CA LEU A 128 -11.81 -8.28 -14.99
C LEU A 128 -11.16 -7.31 -16.00
N PRO A 129 -11.39 -7.52 -17.31
CA PRO A 129 -10.98 -6.57 -18.34
C PRO A 129 -11.62 -5.19 -18.13
N SER A 130 -10.91 -4.13 -18.52
CA SER A 130 -11.42 -2.76 -18.37
C SER A 130 -12.70 -2.48 -19.17
N SER A 131 -12.94 -3.22 -20.26
CA SER A 131 -14.21 -3.18 -21.00
C SER A 131 -15.44 -3.56 -20.17
N TYR A 132 -15.23 -4.33 -19.10
CA TYR A 132 -16.26 -4.75 -18.15
C TYR A 132 -16.17 -4.01 -16.80
N GLY A 133 -15.44 -2.89 -16.75
CA GLY A 133 -15.30 -2.07 -15.55
C GLY A 133 -14.26 -2.59 -14.53
N GLY A 134 -13.41 -3.54 -14.93
CA GLY A 134 -12.29 -4.00 -14.12
C GLY A 134 -10.97 -3.27 -14.39
N LEU A 135 -9.87 -3.76 -13.80
CA LEU A 135 -8.56 -3.12 -13.89
C LEU A 135 -7.57 -3.85 -14.80
N ASP A 136 -8.02 -4.92 -15.46
CA ASP A 136 -7.20 -5.80 -16.30
C ASP A 136 -5.89 -6.22 -15.59
N GLY A 137 -5.97 -6.44 -14.28
CA GLY A 137 -4.82 -6.62 -13.40
C GLY A 137 -4.78 -7.97 -12.72
N SER A 138 -3.65 -8.24 -12.05
CA SER A 138 -3.57 -9.38 -11.13
C SER A 138 -3.93 -8.97 -9.70
N VAL A 139 -4.34 -9.94 -8.89
CA VAL A 139 -4.68 -9.75 -7.47
C VAL A 139 -3.82 -10.66 -6.62
N VAL A 140 -3.29 -10.13 -5.53
CA VAL A 140 -2.67 -10.95 -4.48
C VAL A 140 -3.65 -11.06 -3.32
N TYR A 141 -4.04 -12.28 -2.99
CA TYR A 141 -4.94 -12.60 -1.88
C TYR A 141 -4.17 -13.33 -0.79
N ILE A 142 -3.95 -12.67 0.34
CA ILE A 142 -3.35 -13.28 1.53
C ILE A 142 -4.48 -13.85 2.39
N ASP A 143 -4.61 -15.16 2.40
CA ASP A 143 -5.62 -15.92 3.13
C ASP A 143 -4.98 -16.52 4.39
N THR A 144 -5.17 -15.85 5.52
CA THR A 144 -4.56 -16.26 6.81
C THR A 144 -5.42 -17.27 7.56
N GLU A 145 -6.71 -17.37 7.20
CA GLU A 145 -7.68 -18.24 7.88
C GLU A 145 -8.06 -19.48 7.06
N SER A 146 -7.42 -19.68 5.90
CA SER A 146 -7.73 -20.75 4.95
C SER A 146 -9.20 -20.75 4.49
N LYS A 147 -9.80 -19.56 4.34
CA LYS A 147 -11.21 -19.37 3.97
C LYS A 147 -11.42 -19.11 2.49
N PHE A 148 -10.35 -18.89 1.73
CA PHE A 148 -10.45 -18.65 0.30
C PHE A 148 -10.99 -19.90 -0.43
N SER A 149 -12.01 -19.70 -1.26
CA SER A 149 -12.61 -20.76 -2.07
C SER A 149 -12.70 -20.31 -3.52
N SER A 150 -11.90 -20.95 -4.39
CA SER A 150 -11.91 -20.72 -5.84
C SER A 150 -13.28 -21.03 -6.44
N ARG A 151 -13.91 -22.15 -6.02
CA ARG A 151 -15.26 -22.50 -6.43
C ARG A 151 -16.25 -21.37 -6.13
N ARG A 152 -16.24 -20.88 -4.88
CA ARG A 152 -17.15 -19.81 -4.46
C ARG A 152 -16.90 -18.52 -5.24
N MET A 153 -15.63 -18.18 -5.48
CA MET A 153 -15.27 -17.03 -6.30
C MET A 153 -15.85 -17.15 -7.72
N ILE A 154 -15.67 -18.29 -8.39
CA ILE A 154 -16.23 -18.52 -9.73
C ILE A 154 -17.77 -18.45 -9.72
N GLU A 155 -18.43 -18.98 -8.69
CA GLU A 155 -19.88 -18.82 -8.50
C GLU A 155 -20.28 -17.33 -8.40
N ILE A 156 -19.52 -16.50 -7.66
CA ILE A 156 -19.74 -15.04 -7.63
C ILE A 156 -19.61 -14.44 -9.02
N GLY A 157 -18.60 -14.88 -9.80
CA GLY A 157 -18.37 -14.43 -11.17
C GLY A 157 -19.56 -14.70 -12.09
N PHE A 158 -20.03 -15.95 -12.14
CA PHE A 158 -21.19 -16.33 -12.96
C PHE A 158 -22.47 -15.55 -12.61
N HIS A 159 -22.69 -15.27 -11.32
CA HIS A 159 -23.90 -14.55 -10.89
C HIS A 159 -23.79 -13.03 -11.00
N SER A 160 -22.61 -12.46 -10.81
CA SER A 160 -22.41 -10.99 -10.82
C SER A 160 -22.09 -10.47 -12.21
N PHE A 161 -21.44 -11.28 -13.05
CA PHE A 161 -20.94 -10.90 -14.38
C PHE A 161 -21.24 -12.00 -15.41
N PRO A 162 -22.52 -12.39 -15.61
CA PRO A 162 -22.89 -13.53 -16.46
C PRO A 162 -22.39 -13.36 -17.90
N GLU A 163 -22.46 -12.15 -18.45
CA GLU A 163 -22.01 -11.84 -19.81
C GLU A 163 -20.51 -12.10 -20.02
N VAL A 164 -19.72 -11.97 -18.96
CA VAL A 164 -18.27 -12.19 -18.99
C VAL A 164 -17.97 -13.67 -18.76
N PHE A 165 -18.54 -14.25 -17.70
CA PHE A 165 -18.22 -15.61 -17.26
C PHE A 165 -18.84 -16.71 -18.12
N GLN A 166 -19.85 -16.40 -18.95
CA GLN A 166 -20.36 -17.33 -19.97
C GLN A 166 -19.41 -17.49 -21.16
N THR A 167 -18.44 -16.58 -21.34
CA THR A 167 -17.43 -16.69 -22.39
C THR A 167 -16.46 -17.82 -22.06
N GLU A 168 -16.20 -18.68 -23.04
CA GLU A 168 -15.30 -19.83 -22.87
C GLU A 168 -13.90 -19.36 -22.46
N GLY A 169 -13.31 -20.02 -21.46
CA GLY A 169 -11.96 -19.71 -20.94
C GLY A 169 -11.88 -18.53 -19.97
N MET A 170 -12.86 -17.63 -19.95
CA MET A 170 -12.81 -16.41 -19.12
C MET A 170 -12.71 -16.71 -17.62
N ALA A 171 -13.48 -17.67 -17.11
CA ALA A 171 -13.42 -18.07 -15.71
C ALA A 171 -12.01 -18.58 -15.31
N GLN A 172 -11.35 -19.32 -16.21
CA GLN A 172 -10.00 -19.84 -16.00
C GLN A 172 -8.97 -18.71 -16.06
N GLU A 173 -9.13 -17.79 -17.00
CA GLU A 173 -8.27 -16.60 -17.12
C GLU A 173 -8.34 -15.75 -15.84
N MET A 174 -9.55 -15.43 -15.36
CA MET A 174 -9.76 -14.64 -14.15
C MET A 174 -9.18 -15.34 -12.92
N ALA A 175 -9.35 -16.66 -12.80
CA ALA A 175 -8.73 -17.44 -11.74
C ALA A 175 -7.20 -17.41 -11.81
N GLY A 176 -6.62 -17.45 -13.02
CA GLY A 176 -5.17 -17.37 -13.24
C GLY A 176 -4.55 -16.04 -12.83
N ARG A 177 -5.32 -14.95 -12.82
CA ARG A 177 -4.89 -13.61 -12.38
C ARG A 177 -4.91 -13.43 -10.86
N ILE A 178 -5.44 -14.38 -10.09
CA ILE A 178 -5.59 -14.26 -8.63
C ILE A 178 -4.58 -15.18 -7.93
N LEU A 179 -3.53 -14.57 -7.40
CA LEU A 179 -2.44 -15.22 -6.68
C LEU A 179 -2.80 -15.36 -5.20
N VAL A 180 -2.94 -16.59 -4.71
CA VAL A 180 -3.32 -16.85 -3.31
C VAL A 180 -2.10 -17.26 -2.50
N LEU A 181 -1.86 -16.56 -1.39
CA LEU A 181 -0.81 -16.85 -0.43
C LEU A 181 -1.44 -17.23 0.91
N ARG A 182 -0.95 -18.30 1.53
CA ARG A 182 -1.44 -18.79 2.83
C ARG A 182 -0.30 -18.87 3.84
N PRO A 183 0.04 -17.75 4.49
CA PRO A 183 1.06 -17.77 5.52
C PRO A 183 0.57 -18.57 6.74
N THR A 184 1.43 -19.41 7.28
CA THR A 184 1.18 -20.22 8.48
C THR A 184 1.71 -19.58 9.76
N SER A 185 2.52 -18.52 9.64
CA SER A 185 3.14 -17.79 10.74
C SER A 185 3.31 -16.31 10.42
N LEU A 186 3.54 -15.49 11.45
CA LEU A 186 3.77 -14.05 11.29
C LEU A 186 5.09 -13.75 10.55
N SER A 187 6.13 -14.57 10.77
CA SER A 187 7.39 -14.47 10.04
C SER A 187 7.19 -14.75 8.55
N GLU A 188 6.47 -15.83 8.21
CA GLU A 188 6.16 -16.15 6.81
C GLU A 188 5.29 -15.07 6.15
N PHE A 189 4.33 -14.49 6.88
CA PHE A 189 3.56 -13.34 6.40
C PHE A 189 4.47 -12.13 6.10
N THR A 190 5.39 -11.83 7.01
CA THR A 190 6.34 -10.71 6.89
C THR A 190 7.28 -10.91 5.69
N ASP A 191 7.82 -12.12 5.52
CA ASP A 191 8.68 -12.47 4.39
C ASP A 191 7.91 -12.44 3.07
N SER A 192 6.65 -12.91 3.07
CA SER A 192 5.77 -12.86 1.90
C SER A 192 5.50 -11.43 1.47
N LEU A 193 5.21 -10.54 2.43
CA LEU A 193 5.04 -9.11 2.18
C LEU A 193 6.30 -8.50 1.55
N GLN A 194 7.50 -8.81 2.06
CA GLN A 194 8.76 -8.32 1.47
C GLN A 194 8.98 -8.82 0.04
N LYS A 195 8.66 -10.10 -0.23
CA LYS A 195 8.73 -10.66 -1.59
C LYS A 195 7.72 -10.00 -2.54
N ILE A 196 6.52 -9.68 -2.04
CA ILE A 196 5.49 -8.98 -2.82
C ILE A 196 6.02 -7.62 -3.32
N LYS A 197 6.76 -6.86 -2.50
CA LYS A 197 7.37 -5.59 -2.96
C LYS A 197 8.21 -5.72 -4.23
N VAL A 198 8.87 -6.87 -4.42
CA VAL A 198 9.70 -7.15 -5.60
C VAL A 198 8.86 -7.67 -6.77
N SER A 199 7.83 -8.48 -6.50
CA SER A 199 7.02 -9.15 -7.52
C SER A 199 5.83 -8.33 -8.06
N LEU A 200 5.40 -7.27 -7.36
CA LEU A 200 4.29 -6.39 -7.76
C LEU A 200 4.46 -5.83 -9.18
N PHE A 201 5.69 -5.49 -9.57
CA PHE A 201 6.02 -4.94 -10.89
C PHE A 201 5.91 -5.96 -12.02
N GLN A 202 6.22 -7.23 -11.74
CA GLN A 202 6.30 -8.27 -12.77
C GLN A 202 4.93 -8.78 -13.21
N HIS A 203 3.92 -8.71 -12.33
CA HIS A 203 2.60 -9.34 -12.54
C HIS A 203 1.45 -8.33 -12.73
N GLY A 204 1.75 -7.03 -12.80
CA GLY A 204 0.73 -6.00 -12.99
C GLY A 204 -0.35 -6.02 -11.90
N VAL A 205 0.05 -6.21 -10.64
CA VAL A 205 -0.89 -6.34 -9.52
C VAL A 205 -1.61 -5.01 -9.29
N LYS A 206 -2.95 -5.05 -9.23
CA LYS A 206 -3.80 -3.87 -9.01
C LYS A 206 -4.51 -3.87 -7.66
N LEU A 207 -4.55 -5.02 -6.97
CA LEU A 207 -5.20 -5.16 -5.67
C LEU A 207 -4.44 -6.16 -4.79
N LEU A 208 -4.19 -5.77 -3.54
CA LEU A 208 -3.69 -6.63 -2.48
C LEU A 208 -4.77 -6.76 -1.40
N ILE A 209 -5.20 -7.99 -1.13
CA ILE A 209 -6.19 -8.31 -0.10
C ILE A 209 -5.51 -9.10 1.02
N ILE A 210 -5.85 -8.79 2.26
CA ILE A 210 -5.45 -9.55 3.44
C ILE A 210 -6.71 -9.94 4.22
N ASP A 211 -7.08 -11.22 4.16
CA ASP A 211 -8.25 -11.78 4.85
C ASP A 211 -7.77 -12.90 5.80
N SER A 212 -7.51 -12.62 7.09
CA SER A 212 -7.68 -11.35 7.80
C SER A 212 -6.44 -11.01 8.63
N MET A 213 -6.18 -9.72 8.85
CA MET A 213 -5.13 -9.29 9.78
C MET A 213 -5.39 -9.77 11.22
N ALA A 214 -6.66 -9.94 11.60
CA ALA A 214 -7.04 -10.31 12.97
C ALA A 214 -6.56 -11.71 13.35
N ALA A 215 -6.52 -12.66 12.41
CA ALA A 215 -6.07 -14.02 12.68
C ALA A 215 -4.59 -14.08 13.07
N LEU A 216 -3.74 -13.31 12.36
CA LEU A 216 -2.31 -13.24 12.64
C LEU A 216 -2.02 -12.67 14.03
N LEU A 217 -2.85 -11.75 14.52
CA LEU A 217 -2.70 -11.09 15.82
C LEU A 217 -3.29 -11.90 16.99
N SER A 218 -4.13 -12.88 16.69
CA SER A 218 -4.78 -13.75 17.70
C SER A 218 -3.99 -15.03 17.96
N GLY A 219 -3.16 -15.47 17.01
CA GLY A 219 -2.33 -16.68 17.13
C GLY A 219 -1.09 -16.51 17.99
N GLU A 220 -0.56 -15.28 18.10
CA GLU A 220 0.50 -14.98 19.07
C GLU A 220 -0.15 -14.74 20.44
N GLY A 221 0.18 -15.57 21.43
CA GLY A 221 -0.18 -15.39 22.84
C GLY A 221 0.44 -14.15 23.51
N ALA A 222 0.64 -13.07 22.75
CA ALA A 222 1.23 -11.82 23.19
C ALA A 222 0.16 -10.96 23.89
N GLN A 223 0.05 -11.12 25.20
CA GLN A 223 -0.51 -10.10 26.07
C GLN A 223 0.55 -9.00 26.27
N GLY A 224 0.26 -7.75 25.87
CA GLY A 224 1.06 -6.57 26.24
C GLY A 224 1.65 -5.72 25.09
N PRO A 225 2.59 -4.80 25.40
CA PRO A 225 3.11 -3.75 24.51
C PRO A 225 3.75 -4.21 23.19
N GLN A 226 4.13 -5.50 23.10
CA GLN A 226 4.68 -6.11 21.88
C GLN A 226 3.66 -6.16 20.72
N ARG A 227 2.35 -6.18 21.00
CA ARG A 227 1.30 -6.08 19.96
C ARG A 227 1.35 -4.77 19.18
N GLN A 228 1.65 -3.64 19.83
CA GLN A 228 1.63 -2.32 19.20
C GLN A 228 2.81 -2.09 18.25
N HIS A 229 4.00 -2.60 18.58
CA HIS A 229 5.18 -2.46 17.71
C HIS A 229 5.09 -3.30 16.43
N SER A 230 4.61 -4.54 16.51
CA SER A 230 4.42 -5.43 15.35
C SER A 230 3.39 -4.84 14.37
N LEU A 231 2.23 -4.40 14.89
CA LEU A 231 1.19 -3.72 14.12
C LEU A 231 1.68 -2.44 13.44
N GLY A 232 2.47 -1.63 14.15
CA GLY A 232 3.05 -0.41 13.60
C GLY A 232 3.92 -0.70 12.37
N TRP A 233 4.72 -1.77 12.42
CA TRP A 233 5.54 -2.18 11.28
C TRP A 233 4.69 -2.70 10.12
N HIS A 234 3.71 -3.59 10.35
CA HIS A 234 2.88 -4.12 9.24
C HIS A 234 2.03 -3.02 8.60
N ILE A 235 1.43 -2.11 9.38
CA ILE A 235 0.68 -0.97 8.86
C ILE A 235 1.60 -0.01 8.10
N SER A 236 2.79 0.29 8.64
CA SER A 236 3.80 1.10 7.96
C SER A 236 4.27 0.44 6.65
N PHE A 237 4.43 -0.89 6.65
CA PHE A 237 4.78 -1.66 5.47
C PHE A 237 3.67 -1.61 4.41
N ILE A 238 2.42 -1.89 4.78
CA ILE A 238 1.27 -1.82 3.88
C ILE A 238 1.13 -0.40 3.31
N ASN A 239 1.29 0.63 4.15
CA ASN A 239 1.33 2.02 3.70
C ASN A 239 2.53 2.33 2.79
N SER A 240 3.65 1.62 2.92
CA SER A 240 4.79 1.77 2.01
C SER A 240 4.53 1.13 0.64
N CYS A 241 3.72 0.07 0.55
CA CYS A 241 3.29 -0.50 -0.73
C CYS A 241 2.40 0.46 -1.53
N ARG A 242 1.73 1.40 -0.86
CA ARG A 242 0.92 2.48 -1.45
C ARG A 242 1.67 3.37 -2.44
N ILE A 243 2.97 3.56 -2.20
CA ILE A 243 3.80 4.52 -2.93
C ILE A 243 4.18 3.99 -4.32
N PHE A 244 4.19 2.67 -4.53
CA PHE A 244 4.74 2.06 -5.74
C PHE A 244 3.76 1.98 -6.92
N THR A 245 2.45 2.09 -6.70
CA THR A 245 1.45 2.12 -7.78
C THR A 245 1.39 3.45 -8.53
N ASN A 246 2.03 4.51 -8.03
CA ASN A 246 2.00 5.85 -8.66
C ASN A 246 3.11 6.10 -9.69
N SER A 247 3.99 5.14 -9.98
CA SER A 247 5.19 5.37 -10.80
C SER A 247 5.09 4.90 -12.26
N CYS A 248 3.93 4.43 -12.74
CA CYS A 248 3.86 3.74 -14.05
C CYS A 248 2.90 4.36 -15.08
N SER A 249 2.57 5.64 -14.98
CA SER A 249 1.68 6.31 -15.96
C SER A 249 2.28 7.54 -16.66
N SER A 250 3.59 7.77 -16.60
CA SER A 250 4.22 8.92 -17.28
C SER A 250 5.03 8.63 -18.54
N ASP A 251 5.27 7.38 -18.95
CA ASP A 251 6.27 7.07 -20.00
C ASP A 251 5.72 6.46 -21.31
N GLN A 252 4.47 6.74 -21.72
CA GLN A 252 3.97 6.32 -23.05
C GLN A 252 3.34 7.43 -23.92
N SER A 253 3.46 8.71 -23.53
CA SER A 253 2.84 9.81 -24.30
C SER A 253 3.81 10.63 -25.18
N SER A 254 5.05 10.17 -25.43
CA SER A 254 6.07 10.97 -26.14
C SER A 254 6.57 10.44 -27.49
N GLU A 255 6.01 9.37 -28.07
CA GLU A 255 6.47 8.86 -29.38
C GLU A 255 5.46 8.90 -30.54
N ILE A 256 4.26 9.46 -30.36
CA ILE A 256 3.29 9.66 -31.47
C ILE A 256 3.17 11.15 -31.79
N SER A 257 4.27 11.75 -32.26
CA SER A 257 4.24 13.07 -32.94
C SER A 257 5.49 13.33 -33.79
N LYS A 258 5.95 12.32 -34.53
CA LYS A 258 6.83 12.52 -35.70
C LYS A 258 6.51 11.51 -36.79
N SER A 259 5.49 11.82 -37.57
CA SER A 259 5.28 11.30 -38.93
C SER A 259 4.50 12.35 -39.71
#